data_AF-A0A514XFV7-F1
#
_entry.id   AF-A0A514XFV7-F1
#
_cell.length_a   1.000
_cell.length_b   1.000
_cell.length_c   1.000
_cell.angle_alpha   90.00
_cell.angle_beta   90.00
_cell.angle_gamma   90.00
#
_symmetry.space_group_name_H-M   'P 1'
#
loop_
_entity.id
_entity.type
_entity.pdbx_description
1 polymer ?
#
loop_
_entity_poly.entity_id
_entity_poly.type
_entity_poly.pdbx_seq_one_letter_code
_entity_poly.pdbx_strand_id
1 'polypeptide(L)'
;MFRGFILLFITVCFLSACNYSIQKTPFSLVPSNSNYSQSELSFAAVYNKVLRPNCIGCHGNSGGINLESYTAVKTRIDKVRESVIAKRSMPKSPTPALDQDQLGLLNAWIERGAPEFGTGPSEPPLPSLEPTFESIKTHILEAKCIACHAPGKPVARIPLVSKQDLLNSPLDIVIPGNADESGLILVVTGAIEDKLMPPLKDQQGNPTGFSLLSETEIQVLRDWINAGASN
;
A
#
# COMPACT_ATOMS: atom_id res chain seq x y z
N MET A 1 -66.97 4.98 -55.62
CA MET A 1 -66.38 6.06 -54.79
C MET A 1 -66.05 5.50 -53.43
N PHE A 2 -64.87 5.86 -52.90
CA PHE A 2 -64.30 5.54 -51.58
C PHE A 2 -64.07 4.06 -51.22
N ARG A 3 -62.85 3.56 -51.46
CA ARG A 3 -62.28 2.46 -50.68
C ARG A 3 -61.26 3.07 -49.72
N GLY A 4 -61.60 2.98 -48.44
CA GLY A 4 -60.89 3.60 -47.33
C GLY A 4 -59.50 3.03 -47.11
N PHE A 5 -58.63 3.95 -46.68
CA PHE A 5 -57.32 3.76 -46.10
C PHE A 5 -57.36 2.84 -44.86
N ILE A 6 -56.48 1.84 -44.80
CA ILE A 6 -55.93 1.34 -43.54
C ILE A 6 -54.42 1.18 -43.77
N LEU A 7 -53.67 2.22 -43.41
CA LEU A 7 -52.22 2.17 -43.23
C LEU A 7 -51.94 1.42 -41.92
N LEU A 8 -51.51 0.17 -42.04
CA LEU A 8 -50.98 -0.60 -40.91
C LEU A 8 -49.51 -0.18 -40.70
N PHE A 9 -49.29 0.83 -39.86
CA PHE A 9 -47.95 1.19 -39.38
C PHE A 9 -47.48 0.10 -38.41
N ILE A 10 -46.74 -0.89 -38.91
CA ILE A 10 -46.03 -1.86 -38.08
C ILE A 10 -44.79 -1.15 -37.53
N THR A 11 -44.93 -0.59 -36.33
CA THR A 11 -43.81 -0.07 -35.54
C THR A 11 -42.94 -1.24 -35.11
N VAL A 12 -41.83 -1.46 -35.82
CA VAL A 12 -40.80 -2.43 -35.44
C VAL A 12 -40.11 -1.89 -34.19
N CYS A 13 -40.56 -2.35 -33.01
CA CYS A 13 -39.85 -2.17 -31.76
C CYS A 13 -38.50 -2.89 -31.84
N PHE A 14 -37.42 -2.13 -32.00
CA PHE A 14 -36.06 -2.59 -31.76
C PHE A 14 -35.90 -2.89 -30.26
N LEU A 15 -36.25 -4.10 -29.85
CA LEU A 15 -35.82 -4.66 -28.57
C LEU A 15 -34.33 -5.03 -28.70
N SER A 16 -33.47 -4.04 -28.46
CA SER A 16 -32.05 -4.27 -28.25
C SER A 16 -31.88 -4.90 -26.86
N ALA A 17 -32.14 -6.21 -26.79
CA ALA A 17 -31.84 -7.01 -25.63
C ALA A 17 -30.33 -7.28 -25.62
N CYS A 18 -29.57 -6.43 -24.94
CA CYS A 18 -28.21 -6.78 -24.53
C CYS A 18 -28.30 -7.95 -23.55
N ASN A 19 -28.15 -9.17 -24.07
CA ASN A 19 -27.99 -10.37 -23.24
C ASN A 19 -26.59 -10.35 -22.62
N TYR A 20 -26.44 -9.63 -21.50
CA TYR A 20 -25.21 -9.68 -20.71
C TYR A 20 -25.22 -10.96 -19.87
N SER A 21 -24.80 -12.05 -20.49
CA SER A 21 -24.48 -13.28 -19.76
C SER A 21 -23.19 -13.03 -18.97
N ILE A 22 -23.33 -12.66 -17.68
CA ILE A 22 -22.23 -12.79 -16.72
C ILE A 22 -22.03 -14.28 -16.51
N GLN A 23 -21.17 -14.88 -17.33
CA GLN A 23 -20.61 -16.17 -17.01
C GLN A 23 -19.81 -15.99 -15.73
N LYS A 24 -20.34 -16.52 -14.62
CA LYS A 24 -19.54 -16.83 -13.44
C LYS A 24 -18.66 -18.02 -13.84
N THR A 25 -17.57 -17.75 -14.55
CA THR A 25 -16.55 -18.76 -14.77
C THR A 25 -16.04 -19.17 -13.39
N PRO A 26 -16.12 -20.45 -13.01
CA PRO A 26 -15.40 -20.95 -11.85
C PRO A 26 -13.92 -20.64 -12.10
N PHE A 27 -13.23 -20.13 -11.08
CA PHE A 27 -11.79 -19.85 -11.11
C PHE A 27 -11.01 -21.18 -11.12
N SER A 28 -11.21 -22.02 -12.13
CA SER A 28 -10.43 -23.22 -12.35
C SER A 28 -9.50 -23.12 -13.54
N LEU A 29 -9.49 -22.02 -14.30
CA LEU A 29 -8.55 -21.82 -15.40
C LEU A 29 -8.18 -20.34 -15.61
N VAL A 30 -7.91 -19.58 -14.52
CA VAL A 30 -7.14 -18.35 -14.70
C VAL A 30 -5.69 -18.78 -14.86
N PRO A 31 -5.03 -18.52 -16.00
CA PRO A 31 -3.62 -18.76 -16.11
C PRO A 31 -2.96 -17.94 -15.01
N SER A 32 -2.25 -18.62 -14.12
CA SER A 32 -1.25 -17.97 -13.29
C SER A 32 -0.32 -17.22 -14.24
N ASN A 33 -0.52 -15.91 -14.39
CA ASN A 33 0.60 -15.03 -14.70
C ASN A 33 1.45 -14.99 -13.42
N SER A 34 2.08 -16.13 -13.15
CA SER A 34 3.05 -16.38 -12.09
C SER A 34 4.37 -15.71 -12.46
N ASN A 35 4.35 -14.38 -12.57
CA ASN A 35 5.56 -13.58 -12.62
C ASN A 35 5.80 -12.82 -11.32
N TYR A 36 5.03 -13.07 -10.26
CA TYR A 36 5.41 -12.62 -8.93
C TYR A 36 6.49 -13.55 -8.41
N SER A 37 7.71 -13.02 -8.28
CA SER A 37 8.80 -13.69 -7.56
C SER A 37 8.34 -14.01 -6.15
N GLN A 38 8.84 -15.11 -5.57
CA GLN A 38 8.51 -15.46 -4.18
C GLN A 38 8.89 -14.36 -3.18
N SER A 39 9.89 -13.53 -3.51
CA SER A 39 10.26 -12.33 -2.72
C SER A 39 9.21 -11.22 -2.78
N GLU A 40 8.44 -11.13 -3.86
CA GLU A 40 7.42 -10.09 -4.08
C GLU A 40 6.07 -10.43 -3.43
N LEU A 41 5.89 -11.64 -2.93
CA LEU A 41 4.67 -12.08 -2.27
C LEU A 41 4.79 -11.92 -0.76
N SER A 42 4.98 -10.66 -0.36
CA SER A 42 5.07 -10.21 1.02
C SER A 42 3.88 -9.35 1.41
N PHE A 43 3.70 -9.14 2.72
CA PHE A 43 2.71 -8.19 3.21
C PHE A 43 2.95 -6.79 2.64
N ALA A 44 4.20 -6.33 2.60
CA ALA A 44 4.54 -5.00 2.09
C ALA A 44 4.11 -4.78 0.63
N ALA A 45 4.28 -5.79 -0.24
CA ALA A 45 3.87 -5.69 -1.63
C ALA A 45 2.34 -5.61 -1.77
N VAL A 46 1.61 -6.49 -1.08
CA VAL A 46 0.14 -6.51 -1.08
C VAL A 46 -0.43 -5.25 -0.44
N TYR A 47 0.17 -4.77 0.64
CA TYR A 47 -0.21 -3.55 1.31
C TYR A 47 -0.16 -2.35 0.36
N ASN A 48 0.98 -2.16 -0.30
CA ASN A 48 1.21 -1.00 -1.15
C ASN A 48 0.40 -1.01 -2.44
N LYS A 49 0.23 -2.19 -3.05
CA LYS A 49 -0.40 -2.36 -4.36
C LYS A 49 -1.91 -2.62 -4.28
N VAL A 50 -2.41 -3.11 -3.14
CA VAL A 50 -3.82 -3.54 -3.00
C VAL A 50 -4.50 -2.95 -1.77
N LEU A 51 -4.03 -3.24 -0.55
CA LEU A 51 -4.77 -2.88 0.67
C LEU A 51 -4.89 -1.37 0.85
N ARG A 52 -3.78 -0.64 0.69
CA ARG A 52 -3.72 0.81 0.84
C ARG A 52 -4.60 1.55 -0.19
N PRO A 53 -4.47 1.34 -1.51
CA PRO A 53 -5.28 2.07 -2.48
C PRO A 53 -6.75 1.67 -2.50
N ASN A 54 -7.10 0.42 -2.16
CA ASN A 54 -8.46 -0.10 -2.40
C ASN A 54 -9.24 -0.48 -1.13
N CYS A 55 -8.60 -0.61 0.04
CA CYS A 55 -9.26 -1.15 1.23
C CYS A 55 -9.20 -0.20 2.44
N ILE A 56 -8.03 0.33 2.77
CA ILE A 56 -7.77 1.03 4.05
C ILE A 56 -8.59 2.32 4.19
N GLY A 57 -8.96 2.97 3.08
CA GLY A 57 -9.82 4.16 3.12
C GLY A 57 -11.15 3.95 3.87
N CYS A 58 -11.67 2.71 3.90
CA CYS A 58 -12.86 2.33 4.68
C CYS A 58 -12.56 1.26 5.75
N HIS A 59 -11.44 0.56 5.65
CA HIS A 59 -11.02 -0.55 6.53
C HIS A 59 -9.68 -0.24 7.22
N GLY A 60 -9.52 0.99 7.72
CA GLY A 60 -8.44 1.39 8.64
C GLY A 60 -8.91 1.37 10.10
N ASN A 61 -8.19 2.04 11.00
CA ASN A 61 -8.51 2.09 12.43
C ASN A 61 -9.97 2.49 12.74
N SER A 62 -10.56 3.37 11.94
CA SER A 62 -11.94 3.87 12.11
C SER A 62 -13.02 3.04 11.39
N GLY A 63 -12.63 2.00 10.65
CA GLY A 63 -13.48 1.23 9.72
C GLY A 63 -14.13 -0.03 10.28
N GLY A 64 -13.97 -0.30 11.58
CA GLY A 64 -14.45 -1.52 12.26
C GLY A 64 -13.67 -2.81 11.93
N ILE A 65 -12.93 -2.83 10.81
CA ILE A 65 -11.92 -3.84 10.47
C ILE A 65 -10.66 -3.07 10.10
N ASN A 66 -9.60 -3.23 10.89
CA ASN A 66 -8.31 -2.60 10.64
C ASN A 66 -7.46 -3.48 9.70
N LEU A 67 -7.03 -2.93 8.57
CA LEU A 67 -6.14 -3.56 7.59
C LEU A 67 -4.79 -2.82 7.43
N GLU A 68 -4.37 -2.03 8.42
CA GLU A 68 -3.18 -1.18 8.38
C GLU A 68 -1.89 -1.93 8.79
N SER A 69 -1.99 -2.95 9.64
CA SER A 69 -0.84 -3.75 10.09
C SER A 69 -0.93 -5.21 9.66
N TYR A 70 0.22 -5.88 9.54
CA TYR A 70 0.27 -7.30 9.18
C TYR A 70 -0.58 -8.15 10.12
N THR A 71 -0.38 -8.00 11.44
CA THR A 71 -1.12 -8.75 12.46
C THR A 71 -2.63 -8.54 12.32
N ALA A 72 -3.08 -7.30 12.11
CA ALA A 72 -4.49 -7.00 11.95
C ALA A 72 -5.08 -7.67 10.69
N VAL A 73 -4.39 -7.56 9.55
CA VAL A 73 -4.80 -8.19 8.29
C VAL A 73 -4.81 -9.72 8.41
N LYS A 74 -3.76 -10.29 9.03
CA LYS A 74 -3.57 -11.74 9.16
C LYS A 74 -4.70 -12.38 9.96
N THR A 75 -5.18 -11.73 11.02
CA THR A 75 -6.35 -12.22 11.80
C THR A 75 -7.66 -12.21 11.02
N ARG A 76 -7.73 -11.48 9.90
CA ARG A 76 -8.92 -11.32 9.06
C ARG A 76 -8.77 -11.95 7.68
N ILE A 77 -7.68 -12.69 7.43
CA ILE A 77 -7.31 -13.15 6.09
C ILE A 77 -8.39 -14.02 5.43
N ASP A 78 -9.10 -14.84 6.21
CA ASP A 78 -10.19 -15.66 5.68
C ASP A 78 -11.39 -14.83 5.25
N LYS A 79 -11.68 -13.73 5.95
CA LYS A 79 -12.74 -12.78 5.56
C LYS A 79 -12.35 -11.99 4.31
N VAL A 80 -11.07 -11.64 4.16
CA VAL A 80 -10.55 -11.04 2.94
C VAL A 80 -10.68 -12.01 1.77
N ARG A 81 -10.23 -13.27 1.93
CA ARG A 81 -10.39 -14.33 0.91
C ARG A 81 -11.87 -14.50 0.53
N GLU A 82 -12.75 -14.63 1.51
CA GLU A 82 -14.18 -14.83 1.28
C GLU A 82 -14.83 -13.65 0.54
N SER A 83 -14.62 -12.42 1.02
CA SER A 83 -15.33 -11.24 0.51
C SER A 83 -14.78 -10.70 -0.81
N VAL A 84 -13.46 -10.77 -1.01
CA VAL A 84 -12.75 -10.20 -2.17
C VAL A 84 -12.54 -11.25 -3.26
N ILE A 85 -12.03 -12.44 -2.91
CA ILE A 85 -11.70 -13.48 -3.90
C ILE A 85 -12.93 -14.30 -4.27
N ALA A 86 -13.61 -14.89 -3.28
CA ALA A 86 -14.70 -15.83 -3.54
C ALA A 86 -16.00 -15.12 -3.95
N LYS A 87 -16.42 -14.11 -3.19
CA LYS A 87 -17.71 -13.43 -3.40
C LYS A 87 -17.62 -12.21 -4.30
N ARG A 88 -16.44 -11.61 -4.46
CA ARG A 88 -16.24 -10.31 -5.15
C ARG A 88 -17.22 -9.23 -4.70
N SER A 89 -17.56 -9.26 -3.42
CA SER A 89 -18.48 -8.31 -2.77
C SER A 89 -17.76 -7.07 -2.23
N MET A 90 -16.44 -7.08 -2.26
CA MET A 90 -15.55 -6.00 -1.83
C MET A 90 -14.48 -5.75 -2.90
N PRO A 91 -14.04 -4.49 -3.07
CA PRO A 91 -14.49 -3.30 -2.34
C PRO A 91 -15.90 -2.85 -2.75
N LYS A 92 -16.64 -2.20 -1.84
CA LYS A 92 -17.97 -1.66 -2.16
C LYS A 92 -17.85 -0.40 -3.02
N SER A 93 -18.83 -0.20 -3.89
CA SER A 93 -19.06 1.09 -4.56
C SER A 93 -19.07 2.23 -3.52
N PRO A 94 -18.44 3.39 -3.79
CA PRO A 94 -17.88 3.81 -5.08
C PRO A 94 -16.42 3.39 -5.34
N THR A 95 -15.77 2.66 -4.43
CA THR A 95 -14.37 2.24 -4.62
C THR A 95 -14.27 1.30 -5.82
N PRO A 96 -13.37 1.58 -6.79
CA PRO A 96 -13.16 0.70 -7.94
C PRO A 96 -12.81 -0.72 -7.50
N ALA A 97 -13.38 -1.70 -8.22
CA ALA A 97 -12.97 -3.09 -8.07
C ALA A 97 -11.47 -3.25 -8.37
N LEU A 98 -10.84 -4.22 -7.74
CA LEU A 98 -9.44 -4.57 -8.02
C LEU A 98 -9.31 -4.96 -9.49
N ASP A 99 -8.28 -4.44 -10.14
CA ASP A 99 -7.90 -4.93 -11.46
C ASP A 99 -7.34 -6.37 -11.38
N GLN A 100 -7.05 -6.95 -12.54
CA GLN A 100 -6.59 -8.33 -12.64
C GLN A 100 -5.24 -8.56 -11.94
N ASP A 101 -4.33 -7.59 -11.97
CA ASP A 101 -3.01 -7.73 -11.36
C ASP A 101 -3.09 -7.59 -9.85
N GLN A 102 -3.89 -6.64 -9.35
CA GLN A 102 -4.16 -6.48 -7.92
C GLN A 102 -4.86 -7.71 -7.34
N LEU A 103 -5.87 -8.24 -8.03
CA LEU A 103 -6.58 -9.44 -7.60
C LEU A 103 -5.65 -10.66 -7.65
N GLY A 104 -4.82 -10.78 -8.69
CA GLY A 104 -3.83 -11.84 -8.85
C GLY A 104 -2.78 -11.83 -7.74
N LEU A 105 -2.20 -10.67 -7.45
CA LEU A 105 -1.23 -10.46 -6.37
C LEU A 105 -1.82 -10.82 -4.99
N LEU A 106 -3.02 -10.31 -4.68
CA LEU A 106 -3.69 -10.60 -3.41
C LEU A 106 -3.99 -12.09 -3.25
N ASN A 107 -4.51 -12.73 -4.30
CA ASN A 107 -4.80 -14.16 -4.28
C ASN A 107 -3.52 -15.00 -4.11
N ALA A 108 -2.47 -14.69 -4.88
CA ALA A 108 -1.21 -15.43 -4.82
C ALA A 108 -0.50 -15.32 -3.45
N TRP A 109 -0.63 -14.19 -2.77
CA TRP A 109 -0.13 -14.00 -1.40
C TRP A 109 -0.97 -14.78 -0.37
N ILE A 110 -2.31 -14.74 -0.48
CA ILE A 110 -3.23 -15.48 0.39
C ILE A 110 -3.01 -16.99 0.27
N GLU A 111 -2.86 -17.53 -0.94
CA GLU A 111 -2.64 -18.96 -1.18
C GLU A 111 -1.30 -19.47 -0.63
N ARG A 112 -0.32 -18.58 -0.44
CA ARG A 112 0.94 -18.89 0.25
C ARG A 112 0.86 -18.75 1.77
N GLY A 113 -0.34 -18.62 2.31
CA GLY A 113 -0.54 -18.45 3.74
C GLY A 113 -0.26 -17.03 4.21
N ALA A 114 -0.34 -16.02 3.34
CA ALA A 114 -0.18 -14.61 3.68
C ALA A 114 1.05 -14.34 4.55
N PRO A 115 2.26 -14.67 4.07
CA PRO A 115 3.46 -14.48 4.86
C PRO A 115 3.75 -12.99 5.01
N GLU A 116 4.26 -12.60 6.17
CA GLU A 116 4.67 -11.22 6.40
C GLU A 116 5.79 -10.82 5.43
N PHE A 117 6.72 -11.75 5.20
CA PHE A 117 7.88 -11.63 4.33
C PHE A 117 7.80 -12.61 3.15
N GLY A 118 8.37 -12.26 1.99
CA GLY A 118 8.41 -13.17 0.84
C GLY A 118 9.25 -14.42 1.13
N THR A 119 8.87 -15.58 0.56
CA THR A 119 9.50 -16.89 0.84
C THR A 119 10.55 -17.31 -0.19
N GLY A 120 11.06 -16.38 -1.00
CA GLY A 120 12.19 -16.65 -1.88
C GLY A 120 13.50 -16.75 -1.11
N PRO A 121 14.60 -17.28 -1.71
CA PRO A 121 15.91 -16.87 -1.26
C PRO A 121 15.87 -15.35 -1.22
N SER A 122 16.27 -14.76 -0.08
CA SER A 122 16.31 -13.31 0.05
C SER A 122 16.90 -12.76 -1.24
N GLU A 123 16.23 -11.79 -1.85
CA GLU A 123 16.90 -10.88 -2.78
C GLU A 123 18.32 -10.63 -2.23
N PRO A 124 19.39 -10.70 -3.06
CA PRO A 124 20.75 -10.46 -2.59
C PRO A 124 20.65 -9.27 -1.64
N PRO A 125 21.11 -9.38 -0.38
CA PRO A 125 20.79 -8.38 0.62
C PRO A 125 21.00 -7.04 -0.06
N LEU A 126 19.94 -6.21 -0.13
CA LEU A 126 20.11 -4.77 -0.34
C LEU A 126 21.41 -4.44 0.36
N PRO A 127 22.47 -3.97 -0.34
CA PRO A 127 23.84 -3.97 0.19
C PRO A 127 23.76 -3.60 1.65
N SER A 128 24.12 -4.56 2.52
CA SER A 128 23.41 -4.83 3.78
C SER A 128 22.88 -3.55 4.42
N LEU A 129 21.55 -3.46 4.57
CA LEU A 129 20.94 -2.34 5.27
C LEU A 129 21.38 -2.41 6.74
N GLU A 130 22.51 -1.77 7.03
CA GLU A 130 23.16 -1.77 8.33
C GLU A 130 22.63 -0.63 9.19
N PRO A 131 22.60 -0.77 10.52
CA PRO A 131 22.29 0.30 11.45
C PRO A 131 23.46 1.29 11.55
N THR A 132 23.76 1.95 10.44
CA THR A 132 24.77 3.01 10.27
C THR A 132 24.14 4.19 9.55
N PHE A 133 24.58 5.41 9.84
CA PHE A 133 24.04 6.57 9.15
C PHE A 133 24.24 6.49 7.63
N GLU A 134 25.37 5.98 7.14
CA GLU A 134 25.66 5.91 5.69
C GLU A 134 24.70 4.96 4.96
N SER A 135 24.43 3.78 5.55
CA SER A 135 23.48 2.81 4.98
C SER A 135 22.04 3.37 5.02
N ILE A 136 21.63 3.94 6.15
CA ILE A 136 20.32 4.60 6.32
C ILE A 136 20.16 5.75 5.31
N LYS A 137 21.18 6.59 5.15
CA LYS A 137 21.15 7.72 4.22
C LYS A 137 20.93 7.24 2.79
N THR A 138 21.76 6.29 2.34
CA THR A 138 21.74 5.79 0.96
C THR A 138 20.44 5.06 0.64
N HIS A 139 19.96 4.21 1.55
CA HIS A 139 18.88 3.28 1.25
C HIS A 139 17.50 3.76 1.70
N ILE A 140 17.43 4.67 2.67
CA ILE A 140 16.16 5.17 3.21
C ILE A 140 15.99 6.67 2.91
N LEU A 141 16.92 7.51 3.38
CA LEU A 141 16.72 8.97 3.34
C LEU A 141 16.73 9.51 1.91
N GLU A 142 17.71 9.12 1.10
CA GLU A 142 17.80 9.54 -0.31
C GLU A 142 16.64 9.01 -1.16
N ALA A 143 16.21 7.78 -0.88
CA ALA A 143 15.13 7.13 -1.63
C ALA A 143 13.74 7.69 -1.30
N LYS A 144 13.47 8.03 -0.03
CA LYS A 144 12.10 8.29 0.46
C LYS A 144 11.88 9.65 1.13
N CYS A 145 12.94 10.31 1.62
CA CYS A 145 12.79 11.49 2.49
C CYS A 145 13.27 12.78 1.82
N ILE A 146 14.45 12.75 1.20
CA ILE A 146 15.17 13.94 0.71
C ILE A 146 14.46 14.59 -0.48
N ALA A 147 13.60 13.87 -1.21
CA ALA A 147 12.75 14.45 -2.26
C ALA A 147 11.95 15.69 -1.78
N CYS A 148 11.54 15.69 -0.50
CA CYS A 148 10.83 16.80 0.16
C CYS A 148 11.67 17.51 1.23
N HIS A 149 12.60 16.81 1.88
CA HIS A 149 13.39 17.30 3.01
C HIS A 149 14.80 17.79 2.63
N ALA A 150 15.18 17.83 1.34
CA ALA A 150 16.42 18.47 0.91
C ALA A 150 16.38 20.00 1.16
N PRO A 151 17.53 20.64 1.40
CA PRO A 151 17.65 22.10 1.38
C PRO A 151 17.02 22.72 0.11
N GLY A 152 16.25 23.79 0.28
CA GLY A 152 15.60 24.51 -0.82
C GLY A 152 14.25 23.93 -1.29
N LYS A 153 13.74 22.87 -0.67
CA LYS A 153 12.38 22.32 -0.91
C LYS A 153 11.33 22.98 0.00
N PRO A 154 10.02 22.88 -0.31
CA PRO A 154 8.96 23.51 0.47
C PRO A 154 8.92 23.12 1.96
N VAL A 155 9.43 21.93 2.28
CA VAL A 155 9.50 21.36 3.65
C VAL A 155 10.92 21.38 4.23
N ALA A 156 11.87 22.08 3.58
CA ALA A 156 13.29 22.14 3.95
C ALA A 156 13.61 22.79 5.31
N ARG A 157 12.60 23.17 6.10
CA ARG A 157 12.78 23.58 7.51
C ARG A 157 13.26 22.43 8.39
N ILE A 158 13.18 21.20 7.90
CA ILE A 158 13.64 19.98 8.55
C ILE A 158 14.58 19.26 7.57
N PRO A 159 15.85 19.68 7.45
CA PRO A 159 16.80 18.98 6.59
C PRO A 159 17.06 17.57 7.14
N LEU A 160 17.14 16.58 6.25
CA LEU A 160 17.43 15.18 6.60
C LEU A 160 18.62 14.65 5.79
N VAL A 161 19.54 15.54 5.40
CA VAL A 161 20.63 15.22 4.47
C VAL A 161 21.92 14.81 5.18
N SER A 162 22.10 15.24 6.42
CA SER A 162 23.25 14.90 7.25
C SER A 162 22.83 14.34 8.61
N LYS A 163 23.75 13.61 9.22
CA LYS A 163 23.62 13.09 10.58
C LYS A 163 23.42 14.21 11.59
N GLN A 164 24.13 15.33 11.41
CA GLN A 164 24.01 16.50 12.26
C GLN A 164 22.63 17.15 12.15
N ASP A 165 21.99 17.13 10.99
CA ASP A 165 20.62 17.64 10.85
C ASP A 165 19.63 16.83 11.68
N LEU A 166 19.79 15.51 11.71
CA LEU A 166 18.96 14.60 12.50
C LEU A 166 19.18 14.79 14.00
N LEU A 167 20.43 14.86 14.43
CA LEU A 167 20.82 14.92 15.85
C LEU A 167 20.64 16.31 16.49
N ASN A 168 20.81 17.39 15.73
CA ASN A 168 20.74 18.76 16.24
C ASN A 168 19.40 19.44 15.95
N SER A 169 18.43 18.71 15.42
CA SER A 169 17.11 19.26 15.12
C SER A 169 16.40 19.66 16.42
N PRO A 170 15.79 20.86 16.49
CA PRO A 170 14.99 21.28 17.65
C PRO A 170 13.67 20.50 17.79
N LEU A 171 13.39 19.56 16.89
CA LEU A 171 12.20 18.71 16.89
C LEU A 171 12.49 17.30 17.39
N ASP A 172 13.67 17.06 17.98
CA ASP A 172 14.07 15.76 18.53
C ASP A 172 13.85 14.61 17.53
N ILE A 173 14.26 14.83 16.26
CA ILE A 173 14.07 13.84 15.19
C ILE A 173 14.74 12.52 15.56
N VAL A 174 15.94 12.61 16.13
CA VAL A 174 16.67 11.49 16.70
C VAL A 174 17.06 11.84 18.13
N ILE A 175 16.62 11.02 19.08
CA ILE A 175 17.06 11.03 20.46
C ILE A 175 17.99 9.82 20.65
N PRO A 176 19.32 10.01 20.68
CA PRO A 176 20.27 8.92 20.84
C PRO A 176 19.95 8.05 22.05
N GLY A 177 19.85 6.73 21.83
CA GLY A 177 19.51 5.75 22.87
C GLY A 177 18.01 5.59 23.14
N ASN A 178 17.13 6.37 22.49
CA ASN A 178 15.69 6.29 22.70
C ASN A 178 14.90 6.38 21.38
N ALA A 179 14.83 5.26 20.66
CA ALA A 179 14.09 5.18 19.41
C ALA A 179 12.57 5.39 19.58
N ASP A 180 11.99 4.97 20.71
CA ASP A 180 10.55 5.06 20.93
C ASP A 180 10.04 6.50 21.10
N GLU A 181 10.88 7.39 21.63
CA GLU A 181 10.56 8.83 21.75
C GLU A 181 11.11 9.67 20.59
N SER A 182 11.94 9.09 19.72
CA SER A 182 12.51 9.80 18.58
C SER A 182 11.45 10.19 17.56
N GLY A 183 11.38 11.48 17.22
CA GLY A 183 10.38 12.03 16.30
C GLY A 183 10.33 11.30 14.96
N LEU A 184 11.49 10.87 14.43
CA LEU A 184 11.59 10.08 13.20
C LEU A 184 10.75 8.80 13.27
N ILE A 185 10.89 8.02 14.34
CA ILE A 185 10.18 6.75 14.50
C ILE A 185 8.69 6.99 14.67
N LEU A 186 8.31 7.99 15.47
CA LEU A 186 6.92 8.34 15.71
C LEU A 186 6.18 8.70 14.41
N VAL A 187 6.81 9.46 13.51
CA VAL A 187 6.17 9.86 12.26
C VAL A 187 6.19 8.78 11.19
N VAL A 188 7.21 7.93 11.09
CA VAL A 188 7.24 6.86 10.07
C VAL A 188 6.36 5.67 10.43
N THR A 189 6.06 5.49 11.72
CA THR A 189 5.11 4.47 12.21
C THR A 189 3.68 4.97 12.29
N GLY A 190 3.44 6.27 12.08
CA GLY A 190 2.11 6.86 12.20
C GLY A 190 1.60 6.98 13.64
N ALA A 191 2.50 6.95 14.63
CA ALA A 191 2.15 7.14 16.04
C ALA A 191 1.60 8.55 16.33
N ILE A 192 1.90 9.52 15.46
CA ILE A 192 1.35 10.88 15.51
C ILE A 192 0.35 11.05 14.37
N GLU A 193 -0.91 11.28 14.74
CA GLU A 193 -2.01 11.53 13.80
C GLU A 193 -1.67 12.69 12.86
N ASP A 194 -2.02 12.54 11.58
CA ASP A 194 -1.78 13.52 10.51
C ASP A 194 -0.31 13.92 10.28
N LYS A 195 0.65 13.22 10.87
CA LYS A 195 2.10 13.47 10.69
C LYS A 195 2.85 12.32 10.02
N LEU A 196 2.14 11.31 9.50
CA LEU A 196 2.74 10.15 8.85
C LEU A 196 3.71 10.56 7.73
N MET A 197 4.93 10.02 7.77
CA MET A 197 5.96 10.24 6.77
C MET A 197 6.46 8.92 6.15
N PRO A 198 6.71 8.87 4.83
CA PRO A 198 6.40 9.90 3.84
C PRO A 198 4.89 10.15 3.70
N PRO A 199 4.46 11.37 3.29
CA PRO A 199 3.04 11.67 3.15
C PRO A 199 2.44 10.79 2.05
N LEU A 200 1.36 10.08 2.36
CA LEU A 200 0.68 9.23 1.38
C LEU A 200 -0.16 10.02 0.39
N LYS A 201 -0.61 11.21 0.80
CA LYS A 201 -1.40 12.14 0.00
C LYS A 201 -0.78 13.53 0.04
N ASP A 202 -0.91 14.27 -1.06
CA ASP A 202 -0.59 15.68 -1.10
C ASP A 202 -1.67 16.52 -0.38
N GLN A 203 -1.48 17.84 -0.36
CA GLN A 203 -2.41 18.79 0.28
C GLN A 203 -3.79 18.81 -0.40
N GLN A 204 -3.90 18.28 -1.61
CA GLN A 204 -5.13 18.18 -2.40
C GLN A 204 -5.78 16.79 -2.28
N GLY A 205 -5.18 15.87 -1.52
CA GLY A 205 -5.67 14.51 -1.30
C GLY A 205 -5.24 13.50 -2.37
N ASN A 206 -4.39 13.86 -3.33
CA ASN A 206 -3.91 12.96 -4.37
C ASN A 206 -2.75 12.10 -3.86
N PRO A 207 -2.62 10.83 -4.32
CA PRO A 207 -1.48 9.99 -3.97
C PRO A 207 -0.14 10.63 -4.37
N THR A 208 0.82 10.66 -3.44
CA THR A 208 2.16 11.23 -3.70
C THR A 208 3.10 10.27 -4.45
N GLY A 209 2.72 9.00 -4.55
CA GLY A 209 3.57 7.93 -5.10
C GLY A 209 4.60 7.36 -4.12
N PHE A 210 4.79 7.96 -2.94
CA PHE A 210 5.68 7.41 -1.93
C PHE A 210 5.08 6.16 -1.24
N SER A 211 5.96 5.25 -0.85
CA SER A 211 5.64 4.10 0.00
C SER A 211 6.06 4.36 1.45
N LEU A 212 5.35 3.74 2.38
CA LEU A 212 5.81 3.70 3.78
C LEU A 212 7.14 2.95 3.87
N LEU A 213 7.83 3.15 4.99
CA LEU A 213 8.96 2.32 5.33
C LEU A 213 8.45 0.91 5.65
N SER A 214 9.24 -0.09 5.26
CA SER A 214 9.07 -1.47 5.69
C SER A 214 9.49 -1.64 7.14
N GLU A 215 9.03 -2.71 7.79
CA GLU A 215 9.45 -3.04 9.15
C GLU A 215 10.98 -3.22 9.27
N THR A 216 11.64 -3.77 8.25
CA THR A 216 13.11 -3.87 8.23
C THR A 216 13.77 -2.50 8.21
N GLU A 217 13.28 -1.56 7.40
CA GLU A 217 13.80 -0.18 7.38
C GLU A 217 13.55 0.52 8.71
N ILE A 218 12.38 0.34 9.32
CA ILE A 218 12.05 0.89 10.64
C ILE A 218 12.95 0.28 11.73
N GLN A 219 13.17 -1.03 11.70
CA GLN A 219 14.02 -1.71 12.68
C GLN A 219 15.46 -1.24 12.58
N VAL A 220 16.01 -1.06 11.37
CA VAL A 220 17.36 -0.53 11.19
C VAL A 220 17.49 0.91 11.73
N LEU A 221 16.47 1.75 11.52
CA LEU A 221 16.42 3.08 12.13
C LEU A 221 16.42 2.98 13.66
N ARG A 222 15.60 2.08 14.25
CA ARG A 222 15.54 1.87 15.70
C ARG A 222 16.87 1.39 16.27
N ASP A 223 17.49 0.42 15.61
CA ASP A 223 18.76 -0.16 16.03
C ASP A 223 19.88 0.88 16.01
N TRP A 224 19.97 1.68 14.95
CA TRP A 224 20.93 2.77 14.86
C TRP A 224 20.71 3.83 15.95
N ILE A 225 19.45 4.24 16.18
CA ILE A 225 19.12 5.23 17.22
C ILE A 225 19.45 4.67 18.61
N ASN A 226 19.04 3.45 18.92
CA ASN A 226 19.26 2.81 20.22
C ASN A 226 20.76 2.53 20.47
N ALA A 227 21.55 2.32 19.42
CA ALA A 227 23.01 2.27 19.49
C ALA A 227 23.69 3.64 19.70
N GLY A 228 22.89 4.68 19.98
CA GLY A 228 23.37 6.04 20.26
C GLY A 228 23.61 6.87 19.01
N ALA A 229 23.12 6.43 17.85
CA ALA A 229 23.22 7.15 16.58
C ALA A 229 24.65 7.64 16.29
N SER A 230 25.67 6.80 16.52
CA SER A 230 27.08 7.21 16.66
C SER A 230 27.96 6.90 15.45
N ASN A 231 27.57 5.90 14.64
CA ASN A 231 28.18 5.53 13.35
C ASN A 231 27.45 6.13 12.14
#